data_AF-A0A553ARZ7-F1
#
_entry.id   AF-A0A553ARZ7-F1
#
_cell.length_a   1.000
_cell.length_b   1.000
_cell.length_c   1.000
_cell.angle_alpha   90.00
_cell.angle_beta   90.00
_cell.angle_gamma   90.00
#
_symmetry.space_group_name_H-M   'P 1'
#
loop_
_entity.id
_entity.type
_entity.pdbx_description
1 polymer ?
#
loop_
_entity_poly.entity_id
_entity_poly.type
_entity_poly.pdbx_seq_one_letter_code
_entity_poly.pdbx_strand_id
1 'polypeptide(L)' 'MTIFRDQKDRIEAMNADLSGSSFVDVRLSDTVLDDVDMSNARFNNVNLSGVQIENANVEGMTIRGVLVSDLLRVYSGQR' A
#
# COMPACT_ATOMS: atom_id res chain seq x y z
N MET A 1 1.16 15.38 17.16
CA MET A 1 1.49 13.94 17.06
C MET A 1 0.48 13.17 17.87
N THR A 2 -0.40 12.44 17.20
CA THR A 2 -1.36 11.52 17.84
C THR A 2 -0.78 10.11 17.77
N ILE A 3 -0.90 9.32 18.84
CA ILE A 3 -0.37 7.95 18.89
C ILE A 3 -1.49 7.01 19.35
N PHE A 4 -1.72 5.93 18.60
CA PHE A 4 -2.68 4.88 18.92
C PHE A 4 -1.92 3.60 19.31
N ARG A 5 -2.30 2.95 20.42
CA ARG A 5 -1.61 1.76 20.97
C ARG A 5 -2.60 0.84 21.68
N ASP A 6 -2.30 -0.46 21.66
CA ASP A 6 -2.88 -1.50 22.53
C ASP A 6 -4.41 -1.73 22.47
N GLN A 7 -5.13 -0.97 21.63
CA GLN A 7 -6.58 -1.07 21.46
C GLN A 7 -7.00 -0.89 20.00
N LYS A 8 -8.25 -1.27 19.69
CA LYS A 8 -8.84 -1.06 18.37
C LYS A 8 -9.34 0.38 18.27
N ASP A 9 -8.57 1.23 17.60
CA ASP A 9 -8.99 2.57 17.22
C ASP A 9 -9.32 2.63 15.72
N ARG A 10 -10.30 3.48 15.35
CA ARG A 10 -10.59 3.82 13.95
C ARG A 10 -9.94 5.16 13.63
N ILE A 11 -9.20 5.21 12.54
CA ILE A 11 -8.66 6.46 11.98
C ILE A 11 -9.47 6.79 10.73
N GLU A 12 -9.99 8.02 10.67
CA GLU A 12 -10.59 8.60 9.47
C GLU A 12 -9.75 9.81 9.07
N ALA A 13 -9.19 9.77 7.86
CA ALA A 13 -8.43 10.87 7.28
C ALA A 13 -9.00 11.17 5.89
N MET A 14 -9.42 12.41 5.66
CA MET A 14 -10.04 12.86 4.42
C MET A 14 -9.37 14.16 3.99
N ASN A 15 -8.87 14.24 2.76
CA ASN A 15 -8.16 15.41 2.24
C ASN A 15 -7.00 15.89 3.15
N ALA A 16 -6.26 14.94 3.73
CA ALA A 16 -5.20 15.22 4.70
C ALA A 16 -3.84 14.72 4.19
N ASP A 17 -2.78 15.45 4.52
CA ASP A 17 -1.41 15.01 4.32
C ASP A 17 -0.94 14.20 5.54
N LEU A 18 -0.72 12.90 5.33
CA LEU A 18 -0.16 11.98 6.35
C LEU A 18 1.30 11.61 6.06
N SER A 19 1.98 12.32 5.16
CA SER A 19 3.38 12.07 4.82
C SER A 19 4.27 12.12 6.06
N GLY A 20 5.22 11.19 6.12
CA GLY A 20 6.09 11.00 7.29
C GLY A 20 5.45 10.25 8.47
N SER A 21 4.16 9.88 8.41
CA SER A 21 3.55 9.01 9.41
C SER A 21 4.13 7.59 9.38
N SER A 22 4.15 6.93 10.53
CA SER A 22 4.69 5.57 10.68
C SER A 22 3.62 4.62 11.20
N PHE A 23 3.50 3.46 10.53
CA PHE A 23 2.53 2.41 10.82
C PHE A 23 3.30 1.12 11.15
N VAL A 24 3.79 1.01 12.39
CA VAL A 24 4.62 -0.12 12.85
C VAL A 24 3.79 -1.05 13.71
N ASP A 25 3.80 -2.35 13.38
CA ASP A 25 3.06 -3.39 14.09
C ASP A 25 1.55 -3.10 14.26
N VAL A 26 0.94 -2.45 13.25
CA VAL A 26 -0.50 -2.16 13.20
C VAL A 26 -1.25 -3.16 12.33
N ARG A 27 -2.51 -3.41 12.66
CA ARG A 27 -3.44 -4.17 11.80
C ARG A 27 -4.27 -3.19 10.98
N LEU A 28 -4.10 -3.22 9.65
CA LEU A 28 -4.88 -2.45 8.67
C LEU A 28 -5.89 -3.32 7.89
N SER A 29 -6.24 -4.49 8.41
CA SER A 29 -7.28 -5.32 7.79
C SER A 29 -8.61 -4.56 7.76
N ASP A 30 -9.34 -4.69 6.65
CA ASP A 30 -10.62 -4.01 6.39
C ASP A 30 -10.52 -2.48 6.29
N THR A 31 -9.31 -1.92 6.21
CA THR A 31 -9.10 -0.50 5.88
C THR A 31 -9.31 -0.26 4.39
N VAL A 32 -10.04 0.80 4.06
CA VAL A 32 -10.17 1.29 2.67
C VAL A 32 -9.11 2.36 2.44
N LEU A 33 -8.32 2.17 1.37
CA LEU A 33 -7.35 3.14 0.87
C LEU A 33 -7.79 3.53 -0.54
N ASP A 34 -8.55 4.63 -0.63
CA ASP A 34 -9.13 5.14 -1.87
C ASP A 34 -8.53 6.51 -2.18
N ASP A 35 -8.11 6.71 -3.43
CA ASP A 35 -7.41 7.93 -3.89
C ASP A 35 -6.22 8.38 -3.02
N VAL A 36 -5.42 7.42 -2.52
CA VAL A 36 -4.23 7.71 -1.70
C VAL A 36 -2.93 7.76 -2.52
N ASP A 37 -2.07 8.74 -2.24
CA ASP A 37 -0.69 8.75 -2.74
C ASP A 37 0.19 7.83 -1.87
N MET A 38 0.58 6.69 -2.43
CA MET A 38 1.51 5.73 -1.81
C MET A 38 2.89 5.74 -2.48
N SER A 39 3.23 6.82 -3.22
CA SER A 39 4.54 6.97 -3.84
C SER A 39 5.64 6.87 -2.78
N ASN A 40 6.72 6.17 -3.13
CA ASN A 40 7.85 5.90 -2.24
C ASN A 40 7.54 5.08 -0.97
N ALA A 41 6.31 4.58 -0.78
CA ALA A 41 5.98 3.70 0.33
C ALA A 41 6.80 2.41 0.28
N ARG A 42 7.21 1.90 1.45
CA ARG A 42 7.92 0.63 1.59
C ARG A 42 7.11 -0.33 2.44
N PHE A 43 6.77 -1.46 1.83
CA PHE A 43 6.03 -2.54 2.48
C PHE A 43 7.01 -3.62 2.92
N ASN A 44 7.35 -3.67 4.21
CA ASN A 44 8.26 -4.66 4.79
C ASN A 44 7.51 -5.53 5.80
N ASN A 45 7.63 -6.85 5.71
CA ASN A 45 6.95 -7.82 6.59
C ASN A 45 5.42 -7.63 6.65
N VAL A 46 4.81 -7.27 5.53
CA VAL A 46 3.36 -7.10 5.42
C VAL A 46 2.68 -8.33 4.84
N ASN A 47 1.40 -8.51 5.17
CA ASN A 47 0.53 -9.45 4.46
C ASN A 47 -0.24 -8.70 3.36
N LEU A 48 0.05 -9.00 2.09
CA LEU A 48 -0.67 -8.45 0.92
C LEU A 48 -1.62 -9.49 0.29
N SER A 49 -1.94 -10.58 1.00
CA SER A 49 -2.89 -11.59 0.51
C SER A 49 -4.26 -10.95 0.26
N GLY A 50 -4.83 -11.20 -0.92
CA GLY A 50 -6.14 -10.66 -1.33
C GLY A 50 -6.13 -9.20 -1.79
N VAL A 51 -4.98 -8.52 -1.78
CA VAL A 51 -4.89 -7.14 -2.29
C VAL A 51 -5.10 -7.12 -3.81
N GLN A 52 -6.02 -6.27 -4.25
CA GLN A 52 -6.22 -5.91 -5.64
C GLN A 52 -5.66 -4.51 -5.88
N ILE A 53 -4.93 -4.34 -6.98
CA ILE A 53 -4.38 -3.04 -7.40
C ILE A 53 -5.08 -2.69 -8.72
N GLU A 54 -6.06 -1.80 -8.63
CA GLU A 54 -6.88 -1.38 -9.77
C GLU A 54 -6.74 0.13 -9.95
N ASN A 55 -6.73 0.60 -11.20
CA ASN A 55 -6.62 2.02 -11.56
C ASN A 55 -5.42 2.77 -10.93
N ALA A 56 -4.41 2.06 -10.45
CA ALA A 56 -3.23 2.64 -9.83
C ALA A 56 -2.11 2.92 -10.84
N ASN A 57 -1.32 3.97 -10.59
CA ASN A 57 -0.03 4.11 -11.24
C ASN A 57 0.98 3.12 -10.62
N VAL A 58 1.36 2.10 -11.38
CA VAL A 58 2.34 1.07 -10.96
C VAL A 58 3.74 1.29 -11.55
N GLU A 59 3.99 2.44 -12.19
CA GLU A 59 5.32 2.78 -12.71
C GLU A 59 6.35 2.83 -11.58
N GLY A 60 7.49 2.15 -11.78
CA GLY A 60 8.55 2.04 -10.76
C GLY A 60 8.22 1.13 -9.57
N MET A 61 6.99 0.58 -9.47
CA MET A 61 6.65 -0.38 -8.41
C MET A 61 7.47 -1.66 -8.57
N THR A 62 8.04 -2.16 -7.46
CA THR A 62 8.80 -3.40 -7.46
C THR A 62 8.24 -4.44 -6.48
N ILE A 63 8.31 -5.72 -6.87
CA ILE A 63 8.08 -6.86 -6.00
C ILE A 63 9.40 -7.63 -5.91
N ARG A 64 9.99 -7.69 -4.71
CA ARG A 64 11.32 -8.30 -4.48
C ARG A 64 12.40 -7.74 -5.44
N GLY A 65 12.34 -6.44 -5.71
CA GLY A 65 13.28 -5.75 -6.61
C GLY A 65 13.00 -5.91 -8.11
N VAL A 66 11.96 -6.65 -8.50
CA VAL A 66 11.56 -6.79 -9.91
C VAL A 66 10.46 -5.79 -10.24
N LEU A 67 10.63 -5.04 -11.34
CA LEU A 67 9.61 -4.09 -11.80
C LEU A 67 8.31 -4.80 -12.15
N VAL A 68 7.18 -4.29 -11.64
CA VAL A 68 5.86 -4.86 -11.94
C VAL A 68 5.51 -4.67 -13.41
N SER A 69 5.94 -3.58 -14.05
CA SER A 69 5.81 -3.40 -15.50
C SER A 69 6.42 -4.54 -16.31
N ASP A 70 7.55 -5.08 -15.86
CA ASP A 70 8.23 -6.20 -16.52
C ASP A 70 7.47 -7.51 -16.30
N LEU A 71 6.99 -7.75 -15.08
CA LEU A 71 6.14 -8.91 -14.78
C LEU A 71 4.86 -8.91 -15.63
N LEU A 72 4.19 -7.76 -15.75
CA LEU A 72 2.98 -7.61 -16.55
C LEU A 72 3.25 -7.79 -18.04
N ARG A 73 4.38 -7.27 -18.54
CA ARG A 73 4.81 -7.47 -19.93
C ARG A 73 4.96 -8.96 -20.24
N VAL A 74 5.64 -9.71 -19.36
CA VAL A 74 5.80 -11.17 -19.51
C VAL A 74 4.45 -11.88 -19.53
N TYR A 75 3.53 -11.54 -18.62
CA TYR A 75 2.19 -12.14 -18.58
C TYR A 75 1.34 -11.80 -19.82
N SER A 76 1.39 -10.55 -20.29
CA SER A 76 0.64 -10.12 -21.47
C SER A 76 1.12 -10.77 -22.77
N GLY A 77 2.42 -11.09 -22.87
CA GLY A 77 2.99 -11.78 -24.04
C GLY A 77 2.78 -13.29 -24.05
N GLN A 78 2.17 -13.85 -22.99
CA GLN A 78 1.78 -15.26 -22.91
C GLN A 78 0.32 -15.51 -23.33
N ARG A 79 -0.41 -14.45 -23.69
CA ARG A 79 -1.74 -14.50 -24.31
C ARG A 79 -1.63 -14.25 -25.81
#